data_AF-A0A319E514-F1
#
_entry.id   AF-A0A319E514-F1
#
_cell.length_a   1.000
_cell.length_b   1.000
_cell.length_c   1.000
_cell.angle_alpha   90.00
_cell.angle_beta   90.00
_cell.angle_gamma   90.00
#
_symmetry.space_group_name_H-M   'P 1'
#
loop_
_entity.id
_entity.type
_entity.pdbx_description
1 polymer ?
#
loop_
_entity_poly.entity_id
_entity_poly.type
_entity_poly.pdbx_seq_one_letter_code
_entity_poly.pdbx_strand_id
1 'polypeptide(L)'
;MKLTLPVALISLGVASASHHGASRASSHGTSHGSAATFTHPGLLHSTSDFARIVEKVSSKTEPWLTGWYKLSNSSNIDLDYTPSPKTTVYRGADGVHAENYPSLYRDIAAAYAMAIYWKVTGNTSYAGVVVNILDEWSSTLTNISGTTDLYLAAGIYGYQFANVAEVMRTYSGWPAANVTRFIDMMVDVFYPINHDFLVNHHGAAVDHYWANWDLCNIASVLSIGVLSDNQTMYKEGLTYFKSGAGNGQIEKAIWELYQVDGETLGQGQEAGRDQGHSMLDFALLGPIAQTAYNQGTDLFGYLDNRILAGAEYVAKYNLGYDVPYTTYDNSDDVNQTVISNTSRGDIRPIWELFYNHYGVLKGLNVTYTEAYRDMVVQNGSGAEGGGGNYGTTSGGYDQLGYGTLMYTLA
;
A
#
# COMPACT_ATOMS: atom_id res chain seq x y z
N MET A 1 -35.79 14.81 -47.21
CA MET A 1 -35.84 16.17 -47.79
C MET A 1 -34.99 17.08 -46.91
N LYS A 2 -33.88 17.61 -47.48
CA LYS A 2 -32.87 18.51 -46.87
C LYS A 2 -32.05 17.88 -45.70
N LEU A 3 -30.77 18.14 -45.47
CA LEU A 3 -29.86 19.23 -45.85
C LEU A 3 -28.45 18.70 -46.18
N THR A 4 -27.83 19.32 -47.19
CA THR A 4 -26.39 19.37 -47.51
C THR A 4 -25.68 20.49 -46.75
N LEU A 5 -24.37 20.32 -46.45
CA LEU A 5 -23.23 21.30 -46.44
C LEU A 5 -22.08 20.80 -45.51
N PRO A 6 -20.81 21.23 -45.65
CA PRO A 6 -19.89 21.05 -46.77
C PRO A 6 -18.52 20.46 -46.36
N VAL A 7 -17.76 20.00 -47.35
CA VAL A 7 -16.35 19.56 -47.25
C VAL A 7 -15.43 20.77 -47.37
N ALA A 8 -14.43 20.89 -46.50
CA ALA A 8 -13.31 21.82 -46.63
C ALA A 8 -12.01 21.05 -46.94
N LEU A 9 -11.45 21.29 -48.12
CA LEU A 9 -10.08 20.93 -48.49
C LEU A 9 -9.10 21.88 -47.79
N ILE A 10 -8.01 21.34 -47.23
CA ILE A 10 -6.79 22.11 -46.96
C ILE A 10 -5.61 21.42 -47.65
N SER A 11 -4.89 22.25 -48.40
CA SER A 11 -3.79 21.97 -49.33
C SER A 11 -2.49 21.54 -48.64
N LEU A 12 -1.78 20.62 -49.29
CA LEU A 12 -0.36 20.33 -49.05
C LEU A 12 0.52 21.53 -49.44
N GLY A 13 1.50 21.84 -48.58
CA GLY A 13 2.67 22.65 -48.91
C GLY A 13 3.93 21.96 -48.43
N VAL A 14 4.81 21.61 -49.37
CA VAL A 14 6.15 21.03 -49.13
C VAL A 14 7.19 22.10 -49.41
N ALA A 15 8.12 22.29 -48.47
CA ALA A 15 9.48 22.85 -48.62
C ALA A 15 10.08 22.97 -47.20
N SER A 16 11.36 22.86 -46.89
CA SER A 16 12.59 22.38 -47.53
C SER A 16 13.65 22.52 -46.43
N ALA A 17 14.58 21.57 -46.30
CA ALA A 17 15.61 21.61 -45.26
C ALA A 17 16.68 22.68 -45.52
N SER A 18 17.18 23.30 -44.45
CA SER A 18 18.47 23.98 -44.43
C SER A 18 19.19 23.76 -43.10
N HIS A 19 20.29 23.02 -43.16
CA HIS A 19 21.32 22.95 -42.12
C HIS A 19 21.97 24.32 -41.94
N HIS A 20 22.09 24.80 -40.70
CA HIS A 20 23.18 25.67 -40.26
C HIS A 20 23.59 25.24 -38.84
N GLY A 21 24.85 24.84 -38.70
CA GLY A 21 25.45 24.53 -37.41
C GLY A 21 25.71 25.80 -36.61
N ALA A 22 25.51 25.73 -35.30
CA ALA A 22 26.04 26.68 -34.34
C ALA A 22 26.55 25.93 -33.10
N SER A 23 27.73 26.37 -32.67
CA SER A 23 28.62 25.80 -31.68
C SER A 23 28.04 25.67 -30.26
N ARG A 24 28.47 24.60 -29.60
CA ARG A 24 28.44 24.41 -28.13
C ARG A 24 28.93 25.66 -27.39
N ALA A 25 28.09 26.21 -26.53
CA ALA A 25 28.51 26.95 -25.35
C ALA A 25 27.81 26.33 -24.14
N SER A 26 28.59 25.68 -23.28
CA SER A 26 28.14 25.08 -22.03
C SER A 26 27.87 26.17 -21.00
N SER A 27 26.62 26.53 -20.78
CA SER A 27 26.21 27.18 -19.55
C SER A 27 25.91 26.10 -18.51
N HIS A 28 26.80 25.95 -17.53
CA HIS A 28 26.50 25.25 -16.29
C HIS A 28 25.40 26.01 -15.55
N GLY A 29 24.15 25.76 -15.93
CA GLY A 29 23.01 26.06 -15.10
C GLY A 29 23.01 25.07 -13.96
N THR A 30 23.37 25.52 -12.77
CA THR A 30 23.01 24.84 -11.53
C THR A 30 21.50 24.67 -11.53
N SER A 31 21.03 23.48 -11.87
CA SER A 31 19.63 23.11 -11.64
C SER A 31 19.45 23.08 -10.13
N HIS A 32 18.99 24.19 -9.56
CA HIS A 32 18.21 24.11 -8.34
C HIS A 32 17.02 23.23 -8.69
N GLY A 33 17.12 21.95 -8.35
CA GLY A 33 16.05 21.00 -8.55
C GLY A 33 14.81 21.60 -7.91
N SER A 34 13.80 21.89 -8.74
CA SER A 34 12.44 22.05 -8.24
C SER A 34 12.22 20.85 -7.32
N ALA A 35 11.94 21.09 -6.04
CA ALA A 35 11.39 20.01 -5.21
C ALA A 35 10.25 19.39 -6.02
N ALA A 36 10.32 18.08 -6.26
CA ALA A 36 9.24 17.41 -6.96
C ALA A 36 7.99 17.60 -6.11
N THR A 37 6.97 18.24 -6.67
CA THR A 37 5.68 18.38 -5.99
C THR A 37 5.02 17.00 -5.96
N PHE A 38 4.49 16.60 -4.80
CA PHE A 38 3.77 15.34 -4.70
C PHE A 38 2.48 15.37 -5.51
N THR A 39 2.10 14.22 -6.05
CA THR A 39 0.81 14.02 -6.71
C THR A 39 -0.24 13.66 -5.66
N HIS A 40 -1.39 14.32 -5.73
CA HIS A 40 -2.52 14.11 -4.81
C HIS A 40 -3.86 13.93 -5.55
N PRO A 41 -4.69 12.92 -5.20
CA PRO A 41 -4.31 11.78 -4.37
C PRO A 41 -3.23 10.95 -5.07
N GLY A 42 -2.22 10.47 -4.32
CA GLY A 42 -1.11 9.71 -4.89
C GLY A 42 -0.43 8.73 -3.93
N LEU A 43 -1.15 8.27 -2.90
CA LEU A 43 -0.74 7.12 -2.11
C LEU A 43 -1.10 5.82 -2.85
N LEU A 44 -2.01 4.99 -2.34
CA LEU A 44 -2.44 3.77 -3.05
C LEU A 44 -3.23 4.06 -4.33
N HIS A 45 -4.03 5.13 -4.33
CA HIS A 45 -4.99 5.43 -5.40
C HIS A 45 -4.77 6.81 -5.97
N SER A 46 -4.77 6.90 -7.29
CA SER A 46 -4.72 8.14 -8.05
C SER A 46 -6.11 8.64 -8.46
N THR A 47 -6.19 9.88 -8.97
CA THR A 47 -7.40 10.38 -9.63
C THR A 47 -7.84 9.47 -10.78
N SER A 48 -6.89 8.89 -11.52
CA SER A 48 -7.20 8.01 -12.66
C SER A 48 -7.78 6.66 -12.22
N ASP A 49 -7.35 6.14 -11.07
CA ASP A 49 -7.92 4.90 -10.50
C ASP A 49 -9.38 5.13 -10.09
N PHE A 50 -9.68 6.26 -9.43
CA PHE A 50 -11.07 6.59 -9.09
C PHE A 50 -11.95 6.82 -10.33
N ALA A 51 -11.42 7.49 -11.36
CA ALA A 51 -12.14 7.63 -12.63
C ALA A 51 -12.44 6.27 -13.27
N ARG A 52 -11.46 5.35 -13.29
CA ARG A 52 -11.61 3.98 -13.80
C ARG A 52 -12.72 3.24 -13.06
N ILE A 53 -12.70 3.19 -11.73
CA ILE A 53 -13.71 2.41 -11.00
C ILE A 53 -15.11 3.03 -11.10
N VAL A 54 -15.23 4.36 -11.12
CA VAL A 54 -16.52 5.05 -11.33
C VAL A 54 -17.11 4.64 -12.68
N GLU A 55 -16.30 4.71 -13.74
CA GLU A 55 -16.72 4.30 -15.08
C GLU A 55 -17.16 2.82 -15.06
N LYS A 56 -16.30 1.90 -14.62
CA LYS A 56 -16.54 0.46 -14.67
C LYS A 56 -17.75 0.02 -13.84
N VAL A 57 -17.97 0.63 -12.67
CA VAL A 57 -19.15 0.36 -11.83
C VAL A 57 -20.41 0.91 -12.50
N SER A 58 -20.37 2.14 -13.04
CA SER A 58 -21.52 2.74 -13.72
C SER A 58 -21.93 1.98 -14.99
N SER A 59 -20.95 1.41 -15.71
CA SER A 59 -21.16 0.56 -16.89
C SER A 59 -21.44 -0.90 -16.56
N LYS A 60 -21.50 -1.27 -15.27
CA LYS A 60 -21.75 -2.65 -14.80
C LYS A 60 -20.77 -3.67 -15.38
N THR A 61 -19.50 -3.28 -15.48
CA THR A 61 -18.45 -4.12 -16.07
C THR A 61 -17.81 -5.02 -15.02
N GLU A 62 -17.72 -6.32 -15.33
CA GLU A 62 -17.01 -7.28 -14.49
C GLU A 62 -15.49 -7.24 -14.75
N PRO A 63 -14.64 -7.53 -13.73
CA PRO A 63 -15.00 -7.92 -12.36
C PRO A 63 -15.22 -6.74 -11.39
N TRP A 64 -15.10 -5.48 -11.85
CA TRP A 64 -15.28 -4.30 -10.98
C TRP A 64 -16.66 -4.26 -10.33
N LEU A 65 -17.72 -4.68 -11.02
CA LEU A 65 -19.06 -4.73 -10.43
C LEU A 65 -19.13 -5.72 -9.26
N THR A 66 -18.56 -6.91 -9.40
CA THR A 66 -18.44 -7.88 -8.29
C THR A 66 -17.64 -7.31 -7.12
N GLY A 67 -16.50 -6.65 -7.40
CA GLY A 67 -15.71 -5.94 -6.39
C GLY A 67 -16.48 -4.82 -5.70
N TRP A 68 -17.28 -4.06 -6.45
CA TRP A 68 -18.17 -3.03 -5.92
C TRP A 68 -19.20 -3.62 -4.96
N TYR A 69 -19.85 -4.72 -5.32
CA TYR A 69 -20.81 -5.38 -4.42
C TYR A 69 -20.15 -5.96 -3.18
N LYS A 70 -18.90 -6.42 -3.26
CA LYS A 70 -18.12 -6.82 -2.08
C LYS A 70 -17.98 -5.66 -1.08
N LEU A 71 -17.66 -4.47 -1.58
CA LEU A 71 -17.53 -3.26 -0.77
C LEU A 71 -18.88 -2.73 -0.29
N SER A 72 -19.85 -2.54 -1.18
CA SER A 72 -21.12 -1.89 -0.87
C SER A 72 -22.00 -2.68 0.10
N ASN A 73 -21.80 -4.00 0.19
CA ASN A 73 -22.52 -4.88 1.12
C ASN A 73 -21.74 -5.16 2.41
N SER A 74 -20.57 -4.53 2.60
CA SER A 74 -19.78 -4.65 3.82
C SER A 74 -20.48 -3.99 5.01
N SER A 75 -20.30 -4.55 6.22
CA SER A 75 -20.73 -3.90 7.46
C SER A 75 -20.03 -2.56 7.74
N ASN A 76 -18.95 -2.28 7.00
CA ASN A 76 -18.23 -1.01 7.06
C ASN A 76 -18.94 0.12 6.31
N ILE A 77 -19.99 -0.17 5.53
CA ILE A 77 -20.82 0.84 4.87
C ILE A 77 -22.00 1.18 5.79
N ASP A 78 -21.78 2.14 6.68
CA ASP A 78 -22.73 2.48 7.75
C ASP A 78 -22.79 4.00 7.97
N LEU A 79 -23.98 4.60 7.75
CA LEU A 79 -24.19 6.04 7.96
C LEU A 79 -24.34 6.40 9.44
N ASP A 80 -24.64 5.43 10.30
CA ASP A 80 -24.78 5.61 11.75
C ASP A 80 -23.49 5.25 12.50
N TYR A 81 -22.39 5.01 11.76
CA TYR A 81 -21.10 4.64 12.33
C TYR A 81 -20.59 5.69 13.33
N THR A 82 -20.26 5.25 14.54
CA THR A 82 -19.71 6.10 15.60
C THR A 82 -18.25 5.74 15.85
N PRO A 83 -17.28 6.63 15.58
CA PRO A 83 -15.88 6.36 15.86
C PRO A 83 -15.63 6.19 17.36
N SER A 84 -14.56 5.48 17.71
CA SER A 84 -14.16 5.25 19.09
C SER A 84 -12.69 5.65 19.29
N PRO A 85 -12.35 6.95 19.19
CA PRO A 85 -10.98 7.39 19.37
C PRO A 85 -10.46 7.08 20.78
N LYS A 86 -9.14 7.02 20.91
CA LYS A 86 -8.43 6.82 22.17
C LYS A 86 -7.37 7.90 22.32
N THR A 87 -7.22 8.44 23.54
CA THR A 87 -6.14 9.39 23.84
C THR A 87 -4.77 8.73 23.70
N THR A 88 -4.64 7.50 24.22
CA THR A 88 -3.48 6.64 23.98
C THR A 88 -3.95 5.32 23.39
N VAL A 89 -3.36 4.92 22.26
CA VAL A 89 -3.52 3.58 21.71
C VAL A 89 -2.47 2.66 22.33
N TYR A 90 -2.90 1.58 22.95
CA TYR A 90 -2.04 0.54 23.53
C TYR A 90 -2.07 -0.72 22.68
N ARG A 91 -0.89 -1.21 22.27
CA ARG A 91 -0.69 -2.50 21.60
C ARG A 91 0.45 -3.27 22.26
N GLY A 92 0.23 -4.56 22.48
CA GLY A 92 1.10 -5.42 23.26
C GLY A 92 0.75 -5.38 24.75
N ALA A 93 0.74 -6.56 25.38
CA ALA A 93 0.40 -6.70 26.79
C ALA A 93 1.58 -6.26 27.69
N ASP A 94 1.57 -5.00 28.13
CA ASP A 94 2.58 -4.42 29.04
C ASP A 94 2.34 -4.75 30.53
N GLY A 95 1.24 -5.44 30.85
CA GLY A 95 0.85 -5.80 32.22
C GLY A 95 0.20 -4.67 33.03
N VAL A 96 0.01 -3.49 32.45
CA VAL A 96 -0.54 -2.29 33.11
C VAL A 96 -1.79 -1.78 32.40
N HIS A 97 -1.75 -1.69 31.08
CA HIS A 97 -2.80 -1.13 30.24
C HIS A 97 -3.45 -2.22 29.40
N ALA A 98 -4.78 -2.18 29.29
CA ALA A 98 -5.49 -3.07 28.38
C ALA A 98 -5.25 -2.64 26.93
N GLU A 99 -5.02 -3.62 26.05
CA GLU A 99 -4.92 -3.37 24.61
C GLU A 99 -6.23 -2.77 24.07
N ASN A 100 -6.12 -1.66 23.35
CA ASN A 100 -7.26 -0.94 22.80
C ASN A 100 -7.10 -0.57 21.31
N TYR A 101 -5.99 -0.97 20.69
CA TYR A 101 -5.71 -0.77 19.27
C TYR A 101 -6.78 -1.33 18.30
N PRO A 102 -7.63 -2.30 18.66
CA PRO A 102 -8.79 -2.65 17.82
C PRO A 102 -9.74 -1.51 17.50
N SER A 103 -9.80 -0.49 18.36
CA SER A 103 -10.56 0.72 18.08
C SER A 103 -10.06 1.42 16.81
N LEU A 104 -8.74 1.52 16.66
CA LEU A 104 -8.11 2.26 15.58
C LEU A 104 -8.28 1.56 14.24
N TYR A 105 -7.92 0.27 14.14
CA TYR A 105 -7.98 -0.41 12.84
C TYR A 105 -9.42 -0.59 12.33
N ARG A 106 -10.42 -0.70 13.23
CA ARG A 106 -11.83 -0.81 12.83
C ARG A 106 -12.34 0.51 12.27
N ASP A 107 -12.02 1.62 12.93
CA ASP A 107 -12.36 2.97 12.47
C ASP A 107 -11.69 3.26 11.12
N ILE A 108 -10.42 2.90 10.93
CA ILE A 108 -9.72 3.07 9.66
C ILE A 108 -10.37 2.23 8.55
N ALA A 109 -10.70 0.96 8.81
CA ALA A 109 -11.32 0.09 7.81
C ALA A 109 -12.72 0.58 7.40
N ALA A 110 -13.52 1.05 8.36
CA ALA A 110 -14.80 1.69 8.10
C ALA A 110 -14.63 2.96 7.25
N ALA A 111 -13.72 3.84 7.66
CA ALA A 111 -13.42 5.08 6.97
C ALA A 111 -12.93 4.84 5.52
N TYR A 112 -12.06 3.86 5.30
CA TYR A 112 -11.57 3.52 3.95
C TYR A 112 -12.68 3.00 3.03
N ALA A 113 -13.51 2.08 3.51
CA ALA A 113 -14.62 1.55 2.73
C ALA A 113 -15.63 2.65 2.34
N MET A 114 -16.00 3.50 3.29
CA MET A 114 -16.91 4.62 3.05
C MET A 114 -16.29 5.72 2.17
N ALA A 115 -14.97 5.94 2.24
CA ALA A 115 -14.27 6.88 1.36
C ALA A 115 -14.34 6.43 -0.10
N ILE A 116 -14.10 5.14 -0.37
CA ILE A 116 -14.27 4.57 -1.72
C ILE A 116 -15.75 4.63 -2.15
N TYR A 117 -16.68 4.29 -1.24
CA TYR A 117 -18.11 4.37 -1.52
C TYR A 117 -18.52 5.78 -1.95
N TRP A 118 -18.05 6.80 -1.24
CA TRP A 118 -18.25 8.19 -1.62
C TRP A 118 -17.64 8.52 -2.99
N LYS A 119 -16.40 8.10 -3.26
CA LYS A 119 -15.75 8.32 -4.56
C LYS A 119 -16.54 7.73 -5.73
N VAL A 120 -17.12 6.54 -5.55
CA VAL A 120 -17.90 5.86 -6.59
C VAL A 120 -19.28 6.49 -6.78
N THR A 121 -19.96 6.84 -5.69
CA THR A 121 -21.38 7.25 -5.72
C THR A 121 -21.60 8.76 -5.75
N GLY A 122 -20.62 9.54 -5.31
CA GLY A 122 -20.79 10.97 -5.02
C GLY A 122 -21.64 11.28 -3.79
N ASN A 123 -22.09 10.27 -3.02
CA ASN A 123 -22.93 10.50 -1.85
C ASN A 123 -22.12 11.08 -0.68
N THR A 124 -22.26 12.39 -0.45
CA THR A 124 -21.50 13.14 0.55
C THR A 124 -21.86 12.81 1.99
N SER A 125 -22.97 12.09 2.26
CA SER A 125 -23.28 11.63 3.61
C SER A 125 -22.21 10.68 4.15
N TYR A 126 -21.72 9.76 3.30
CA TYR A 126 -20.61 8.87 3.65
C TYR A 126 -19.30 9.64 3.81
N ALA A 127 -19.01 10.63 2.96
CA ALA A 127 -17.87 11.52 3.14
C ALA A 127 -17.91 12.25 4.50
N GLY A 128 -19.10 12.66 4.94
CA GLY A 128 -19.34 13.24 6.26
C GLY A 128 -18.95 12.31 7.41
N VAL A 129 -19.33 11.04 7.33
CA VAL A 129 -18.94 10.03 8.33
C VAL A 129 -17.43 9.82 8.34
N VAL A 130 -16.79 9.73 7.17
CA VAL A 130 -15.34 9.55 7.06
C VAL A 130 -14.60 10.72 7.70
N VAL A 131 -14.93 11.97 7.37
CA VAL A 131 -14.24 13.13 7.98
C VAL A 131 -14.51 13.23 9.48
N ASN A 132 -15.69 12.79 9.96
CA ASN A 132 -15.95 12.69 11.40
C ASN A 132 -14.97 11.71 12.07
N ILE A 133 -14.72 10.54 11.47
CA ILE A 133 -13.71 9.59 11.98
C ILE A 133 -12.31 10.24 12.01
N LEU A 134 -11.88 10.87 10.90
CA LEU A 134 -10.57 11.55 10.83
C LEU A 134 -10.44 12.67 11.89
N ASP A 135 -11.51 13.44 12.08
CA ASP A 135 -11.52 14.61 12.96
C ASP A 135 -11.58 14.23 14.45
N GLU A 136 -12.33 13.19 14.81
CA GLU A 136 -12.42 12.67 16.18
C GLU A 136 -11.08 12.06 16.63
N TRP A 137 -10.41 11.30 15.77
CA TRP A 137 -9.07 10.77 16.07
C TRP A 137 -8.03 11.89 16.16
N SER A 138 -7.99 12.81 15.20
CA SER A 138 -7.00 13.91 15.19
C SER A 138 -7.16 14.92 16.32
N SER A 139 -8.34 15.00 16.94
CA SER A 139 -8.57 15.83 18.12
C SER A 139 -8.31 15.11 19.45
N THR A 140 -8.23 13.77 19.44
CA THR A 140 -8.17 12.96 20.66
C THR A 140 -6.84 12.27 20.87
N LEU A 141 -6.26 11.66 19.82
CA LEU A 141 -5.07 10.82 19.92
C LEU A 141 -3.83 11.68 20.16
N THR A 142 -3.14 11.42 21.26
CA THR A 142 -1.90 12.12 21.63
C THR A 142 -0.71 11.18 21.76
N ASN A 143 -0.93 9.86 21.83
CA ASN A 143 0.15 8.89 21.98
C ASN A 143 -0.20 7.48 21.47
N ILE A 144 0.82 6.72 21.07
CA ILE A 144 0.75 5.26 20.84
C ILE A 144 1.80 4.61 21.75
N SER A 145 1.41 3.58 22.49
CA SER A 145 2.22 2.98 23.54
C SER A 145 1.95 1.47 23.68
N GLY A 146 2.62 0.84 24.64
CA GLY A 146 2.55 -0.59 24.94
C GLY A 146 3.93 -1.21 24.99
N THR A 147 4.06 -2.46 24.54
CA THR A 147 5.35 -3.12 24.35
C THR A 147 5.99 -2.60 23.05
N THR A 148 7.04 -3.26 22.57
CA THR A 148 7.58 -3.04 21.21
C THR A 148 6.49 -3.11 20.14
N ASP A 149 5.38 -3.82 20.35
CA ASP A 149 4.26 -3.88 19.40
C ASP A 149 3.64 -2.51 19.07
N LEU A 150 3.94 -1.44 19.83
CA LEU A 150 3.59 -0.07 19.47
C LEU A 150 4.11 0.32 18.06
N TYR A 151 5.26 -0.21 17.63
CA TYR A 151 5.81 0.06 16.30
C TYR A 151 4.97 -0.60 15.20
N LEU A 152 4.39 -1.77 15.45
CA LEU A 152 3.43 -2.37 14.53
C LEU A 152 2.13 -1.55 14.46
N ALA A 153 1.67 -0.98 15.57
CA ALA A 153 0.51 -0.09 15.57
C ALA A 153 0.80 1.19 14.76
N ALA A 154 1.93 1.84 15.00
CA ALA A 154 2.30 3.07 14.29
C ALA A 154 2.59 2.84 12.81
N GLY A 155 3.22 1.72 12.45
CA GLY A 155 3.52 1.33 11.08
C GLY A 155 2.27 0.98 10.29
N ILE A 156 1.58 -0.09 10.70
CA ILE A 156 0.44 -0.64 9.96
C ILE A 156 -0.69 0.39 9.90
N TYR A 157 -1.11 0.93 11.04
CA TYR A 157 -2.28 1.82 11.04
C TYR A 157 -1.93 3.21 10.51
N GLY A 158 -0.68 3.65 10.63
CA GLY A 158 -0.24 4.95 10.12
C GLY A 158 -0.34 5.05 8.60
N TYR A 159 0.16 4.06 7.84
CA TYR A 159 0.05 4.10 6.38
C TYR A 159 -1.41 4.02 5.92
N GLN A 160 -2.22 3.19 6.59
CA GLN A 160 -3.62 3.03 6.25
C GLN A 160 -4.41 4.31 6.51
N PHE A 161 -4.16 4.97 7.64
CA PHE A 161 -4.87 6.19 8.00
C PHE A 161 -4.51 7.36 7.07
N ALA A 162 -3.24 7.47 6.70
CA ALA A 162 -2.77 8.41 5.69
C ALA A 162 -3.47 8.18 4.34
N ASN A 163 -3.67 6.93 3.93
CA ASN A 163 -4.41 6.59 2.71
C ASN A 163 -5.87 7.04 2.75
N VAL A 164 -6.56 6.88 3.87
CA VAL A 164 -7.93 7.39 4.03
C VAL A 164 -7.96 8.92 3.87
N ALA A 165 -7.11 9.63 4.60
CA ALA A 165 -7.01 11.09 4.53
C ALA A 165 -6.68 11.58 3.11
N GLU A 166 -5.79 10.88 2.41
CA GLU A 166 -5.41 11.23 1.05
C GLU A 166 -6.58 11.13 0.07
N VAL A 167 -7.42 10.09 0.17
CA VAL A 167 -8.67 9.98 -0.61
C VAL A 167 -9.60 11.15 -0.32
N MET A 168 -9.70 11.52 0.97
CA MET A 168 -10.58 12.59 1.46
C MET A 168 -10.07 14.00 1.21
N ARG A 169 -8.79 14.21 0.87
CA ARG A 169 -8.20 15.54 0.60
C ARG A 169 -9.00 16.35 -0.43
N THR A 170 -9.64 15.65 -1.38
CA THR A 170 -10.46 16.27 -2.44
C THR A 170 -11.91 16.59 -2.04
N TYR A 171 -12.33 16.22 -0.83
CA TYR A 171 -13.68 16.49 -0.34
C TYR A 171 -13.78 17.92 0.19
N SER A 172 -14.55 18.78 -0.48
CA SER A 172 -14.71 20.19 -0.08
C SER A 172 -15.38 20.40 1.28
N GLY A 173 -16.03 19.36 1.83
CA GLY A 173 -16.64 19.39 3.16
C GLY A 173 -15.67 19.11 4.30
N TRP A 174 -14.39 18.82 4.03
CA TRP A 174 -13.37 18.71 5.08
C TRP A 174 -12.66 20.05 5.27
N PRO A 175 -12.87 20.76 6.40
CA PRO A 175 -12.29 22.08 6.59
C PRO A 175 -10.76 22.04 6.57
N ALA A 176 -10.11 23.02 5.94
CA ALA A 176 -8.65 23.05 5.84
C ALA A 176 -7.94 22.97 7.21
N ALA A 177 -8.49 23.60 8.25
CA ALA A 177 -7.96 23.51 9.61
C ALA A 177 -8.02 22.09 10.20
N ASN A 178 -9.02 21.29 9.81
CA ASN A 178 -9.15 19.90 10.24
C ASN A 178 -8.21 18.99 9.46
N VAL A 179 -8.01 19.24 8.16
CA VAL A 179 -6.95 18.61 7.37
C VAL A 179 -5.59 18.85 8.01
N THR A 180 -5.27 20.10 8.36
CA THR A 180 -4.01 20.45 9.05
C THR A 180 -3.89 19.71 10.38
N ARG A 181 -4.90 19.73 11.25
CA ARG A 181 -4.88 18.99 12.52
C ARG A 181 -4.64 17.50 12.34
N PHE A 182 -5.25 16.90 11.33
CA PHE A 182 -5.02 15.49 11.01
C PHE A 182 -3.58 15.23 10.57
N ILE A 183 -3.05 16.04 9.66
CA ILE A 183 -1.65 15.94 9.24
C ILE A 183 -0.71 16.11 10.43
N ASP A 184 -0.98 17.06 11.32
CA ASP A 184 -0.20 17.29 12.55
C ASP A 184 -0.22 16.04 13.44
N MET A 185 -1.37 15.39 13.66
CA MET A 185 -1.42 14.11 14.38
C MET A 185 -0.54 13.03 13.72
N MET A 186 -0.57 12.92 12.40
CA MET A 186 0.26 11.95 11.68
C MET A 186 1.77 12.25 11.84
N VAL A 187 2.14 13.52 11.82
CA VAL A 187 3.54 13.98 11.95
C VAL A 187 4.04 13.95 13.39
N ASP A 188 3.20 14.24 14.37
CA ASP A 188 3.61 14.41 15.76
C ASP A 188 3.44 13.13 16.59
N VAL A 189 2.51 12.25 16.23
CA VAL A 189 2.25 10.99 16.96
C VAL A 189 2.81 9.77 16.23
N PHE A 190 2.49 9.61 14.94
CA PHE A 190 2.89 8.41 14.21
C PHE A 190 4.34 8.48 13.75
N TYR A 191 4.72 9.52 13.01
CA TYR A 191 6.06 9.60 12.41
C TYR A 191 7.23 9.39 13.41
N PRO A 192 7.25 9.99 14.62
CA PRO A 192 8.40 9.85 15.52
C PRO A 192 8.63 8.41 15.96
N ILE A 193 7.56 7.65 16.14
CA ILE A 193 7.61 6.22 16.49
C ILE A 193 8.17 5.40 15.32
N ASN A 194 7.69 5.66 14.11
CA ASN A 194 8.16 4.96 12.93
C ASN A 194 9.63 5.26 12.63
N HIS A 195 10.01 6.53 12.73
CA HIS A 195 11.38 6.99 12.57
C HIS A 195 12.30 6.35 13.61
N ASP A 196 11.91 6.36 14.89
CA ASP A 196 12.67 5.73 15.97
C ASP A 196 12.88 4.23 15.72
N PHE A 197 11.85 3.52 15.23
CA PHE A 197 12.01 2.11 14.85
C PHE A 197 13.08 1.91 13.78
N LEU A 198 12.98 2.66 12.68
CA LEU A 198 13.89 2.50 11.54
C LEU A 198 15.34 2.85 11.92
N VAL A 199 15.55 3.80 12.82
CA VAL A 199 16.89 4.24 13.23
C VAL A 199 17.47 3.38 14.33
N ASN A 200 16.67 3.04 15.36
CA ASN A 200 17.18 2.48 16.61
C ASN A 200 16.74 1.04 16.86
N HIS A 201 15.71 0.53 16.17
CA HIS A 201 15.13 -0.80 16.39
C HIS A 201 14.90 -1.08 17.88
N HIS A 202 14.33 -0.11 18.60
CA HIS A 202 14.11 -0.21 20.06
C HIS A 202 15.37 -0.60 20.88
N GLY A 203 16.56 -0.27 20.37
CA GLY A 203 17.84 -0.64 21.00
C GLY A 203 18.26 -2.11 20.82
N ALA A 204 17.53 -2.88 20.02
CA ALA A 204 17.87 -4.26 19.68
C ALA A 204 18.96 -4.33 18.60
N ALA A 205 19.45 -5.53 18.33
CA ALA A 205 20.26 -5.79 17.14
C ALA A 205 19.43 -5.50 15.86
N VAL A 206 20.09 -5.07 14.80
CA VAL A 206 19.41 -4.54 13.61
C VAL A 206 18.61 -5.60 12.85
N ASP A 207 18.98 -6.87 12.98
CA ASP A 207 18.35 -8.05 12.39
C ASP A 207 17.43 -8.81 13.37
N HIS A 208 17.20 -8.24 14.57
CA HIS A 208 16.31 -8.81 15.59
C HIS A 208 14.86 -8.88 15.12
N TYR A 209 14.35 -7.76 14.62
CA TYR A 209 12.96 -7.67 14.20
C TYR A 209 12.77 -8.27 12.82
N TRP A 210 11.64 -8.95 12.62
CA TRP A 210 11.25 -9.52 11.34
C TRP A 210 10.92 -8.44 10.30
N ALA A 211 11.02 -8.78 9.02
CA ALA A 211 10.85 -7.85 7.90
C ALA A 211 9.55 -7.05 7.98
N ASN A 212 8.43 -7.65 8.41
CA ASN A 212 7.15 -6.93 8.52
C ASN A 212 7.22 -5.68 9.41
N TRP A 213 8.08 -5.68 10.43
CA TRP A 213 8.25 -4.56 11.34
C TRP A 213 8.86 -3.36 10.61
N ASP A 214 10.01 -3.53 9.95
CA ASP A 214 10.59 -2.45 9.14
C ASP A 214 9.63 -2.04 8.01
N LEU A 215 9.04 -3.00 7.29
CA LEU A 215 8.18 -2.74 6.14
C LEU A 215 6.96 -1.88 6.52
N CYS A 216 6.28 -2.15 7.63
CA CYS A 216 5.14 -1.32 8.03
C CYS A 216 5.55 0.10 8.43
N ASN A 217 6.71 0.26 9.10
CA ASN A 217 7.23 1.57 9.46
C ASN A 217 7.69 2.36 8.23
N ILE A 218 8.30 1.69 7.23
CA ILE A 218 8.62 2.28 5.92
C ILE A 218 7.36 2.75 5.21
N ALA A 219 6.32 1.91 5.14
CA ALA A 219 5.05 2.23 4.50
C ALA A 219 4.41 3.48 5.13
N SER A 220 4.46 3.58 6.46
CA SER A 220 3.94 4.71 7.23
C SER A 220 4.72 5.99 6.96
N VAL A 221 6.05 5.97 7.09
CA VAL A 221 6.93 7.13 6.82
C VAL A 221 6.76 7.65 5.39
N LEU A 222 6.71 6.75 4.40
CA LEU A 222 6.44 7.12 3.00
C LEU A 222 5.09 7.80 2.86
N SER A 223 4.05 7.21 3.45
CA SER A 223 2.67 7.71 3.30
C SER A 223 2.47 9.06 4.01
N ILE A 224 3.05 9.23 5.20
CA ILE A 224 3.04 10.48 5.95
C ILE A 224 3.84 11.56 5.20
N GLY A 225 4.98 11.20 4.60
CA GLY A 225 5.79 12.10 3.80
C GLY A 225 5.03 12.68 2.61
N VAL A 226 4.30 11.85 1.87
CA VAL A 226 3.41 12.35 0.79
C VAL A 226 2.29 13.19 1.38
N LEU A 227 1.53 12.67 2.37
CA LEU A 227 0.37 13.36 2.95
C LEU A 227 0.71 14.76 3.49
N SER A 228 1.89 14.93 4.10
CA SER A 228 2.34 16.19 4.70
C SER A 228 3.14 17.08 3.75
N ASP A 229 3.24 16.73 2.47
CA ASP A 229 4.12 17.39 1.51
C ASP A 229 5.61 17.43 1.97
N ASN A 230 6.02 16.47 2.80
CA ASN A 230 7.35 16.39 3.39
C ASN A 230 8.29 15.47 2.60
N GLN A 231 9.07 16.09 1.72
CA GLN A 231 10.03 15.41 0.87
C GLN A 231 11.13 14.66 1.64
N THR A 232 11.49 15.11 2.85
CA THR A 232 12.53 14.48 3.68
C THR A 232 12.02 13.15 4.23
N MET A 233 10.83 13.12 4.83
CA MET A 233 10.20 11.90 5.33
C MET A 233 9.98 10.88 4.20
N TYR A 234 9.49 11.33 3.05
CA TYR A 234 9.34 10.45 1.90
C TYR A 234 10.68 9.85 1.44
N LYS A 235 11.74 10.65 1.39
CA LYS A 235 13.08 10.17 1.02
C LYS A 235 13.66 9.22 2.06
N GLU A 236 13.36 9.40 3.35
CA GLU A 236 13.76 8.48 4.40
C GLU A 236 13.22 7.08 4.13
N GLY A 237 11.90 6.94 3.93
CA GLY A 237 11.29 5.65 3.64
C GLY A 237 11.80 5.02 2.33
N LEU A 238 11.98 5.80 1.26
CA LEU A 238 12.56 5.30 0.01
C LEU A 238 14.01 4.83 0.18
N THR A 239 14.81 5.59 0.93
CA THR A 239 16.21 5.25 1.19
C THR A 239 16.30 4.00 2.04
N TYR A 240 15.44 3.88 3.05
CA TYR A 240 15.40 2.69 3.89
C TYR A 240 15.02 1.44 3.10
N PHE A 241 13.98 1.53 2.26
CA PHE A 241 13.59 0.41 1.39
C PHE A 241 14.77 -0.09 0.53
N LYS A 242 15.59 0.83 0.00
CA LYS A 242 16.71 0.49 -0.91
C LYS A 242 17.98 0.07 -0.18
N SER A 243 18.32 0.74 0.91
CA SER A 243 19.63 0.64 1.57
C SER A 243 19.57 0.76 3.10
N GLY A 244 18.43 0.47 3.69
CA GLY A 244 18.24 0.43 5.14
C GLY A 244 19.04 -0.69 5.82
N ALA A 245 19.24 -0.55 7.12
CA ALA A 245 20.04 -1.49 7.89
C ALA A 245 19.23 -2.70 8.39
N GLY A 246 17.91 -2.55 8.60
CA GLY A 246 17.02 -3.61 9.07
C GLY A 246 16.49 -4.54 7.97
N ASN A 247 15.62 -5.46 8.37
CA ASN A 247 15.10 -6.54 7.53
C ASN A 247 14.07 -6.08 6.50
N GLY A 248 13.56 -4.84 6.59
CA GLY A 248 12.68 -4.26 5.56
C GLY A 248 13.40 -3.62 4.37
N GLN A 249 14.73 -3.59 4.37
CA GLN A 249 15.48 -3.30 3.14
C GLN A 249 15.25 -4.45 2.15
N ILE A 250 15.00 -4.14 0.87
CA ILE A 250 14.44 -5.11 -0.07
C ILE A 250 15.31 -6.34 -0.35
N GLU A 251 16.64 -6.22 -0.29
CA GLU A 251 17.57 -7.35 -0.42
C GLU A 251 17.72 -8.16 0.88
N LYS A 252 17.13 -7.73 1.98
CA LYS A 252 17.00 -8.48 3.24
C LYS A 252 15.59 -9.04 3.43
N ALA A 253 14.57 -8.29 3.02
CA ALA A 253 13.18 -8.72 3.05
C ALA A 253 12.94 -9.90 2.09
N ILE A 254 13.56 -9.86 0.91
CA ILE A 254 13.63 -10.97 -0.05
C ILE A 254 15.12 -11.20 -0.23
N TRP A 255 15.71 -12.16 0.47
CA TRP A 255 17.16 -12.17 0.67
C TRP A 255 17.92 -13.14 -0.22
N GLU A 256 17.32 -14.28 -0.54
CA GLU A 256 17.92 -15.27 -1.43
C GLU A 256 17.12 -15.39 -2.73
N LEU A 257 17.83 -15.40 -3.87
CA LEU A 257 17.24 -15.59 -5.19
C LEU A 257 17.64 -16.93 -5.77
N TYR A 258 16.67 -17.64 -6.34
CA TYR A 258 16.86 -18.92 -6.99
C TYR A 258 16.46 -18.84 -8.47
N GLN A 259 17.13 -19.66 -9.28
CA GLN A 259 16.73 -19.93 -10.66
C GLN A 259 16.11 -21.32 -10.70
N VAL A 260 14.80 -21.40 -10.92
CA VAL A 260 14.03 -22.66 -10.92
C VAL A 260 13.18 -22.72 -12.17
N ASP A 261 13.39 -23.74 -13.00
CA ASP A 261 12.63 -23.98 -14.24
C ASP A 261 12.57 -22.77 -15.21
N GLY A 262 13.61 -21.93 -15.20
CA GLY A 262 13.69 -20.72 -16.03
C GLY A 262 13.01 -19.48 -15.43
N GLU A 263 12.53 -19.56 -14.19
CA GLU A 263 11.95 -18.44 -13.43
C GLU A 263 12.87 -18.04 -12.26
N THR A 264 12.87 -16.75 -11.92
CA THR A 264 13.54 -16.24 -10.72
C THR A 264 12.55 -16.27 -9.55
N LEU A 265 12.87 -16.99 -8.48
CA LEU A 265 12.09 -17.02 -7.25
C LEU A 265 12.89 -16.40 -6.10
N GLY A 266 12.25 -15.63 -5.23
CA GLY A 266 12.90 -14.95 -4.11
C GLY A 266 12.37 -15.42 -2.75
N GLN A 267 13.23 -15.99 -1.91
CA GLN A 267 12.83 -16.36 -0.55
C GLN A 267 12.67 -15.11 0.32
N GLY A 268 11.45 -14.94 0.84
CA GLY A 268 11.14 -13.96 1.86
C GLY A 268 11.84 -14.29 3.19
N GLN A 269 12.20 -13.25 3.93
CA GLN A 269 12.87 -13.33 5.22
C GLN A 269 12.06 -14.18 6.23
N GLU A 270 10.74 -14.00 6.24
CA GLU A 270 9.85 -14.72 7.17
C GLU A 270 9.42 -16.13 6.71
N ALA A 271 9.89 -16.61 5.55
CA ALA A 271 9.44 -17.88 4.97
C ALA A 271 9.61 -19.09 5.90
N GLY A 272 10.66 -19.10 6.73
CA GLY A 272 10.91 -20.16 7.72
C GLY A 272 10.13 -20.01 9.03
N ARG A 273 9.49 -18.86 9.26
CA ARG A 273 8.71 -18.57 10.48
C ARG A 273 7.30 -19.15 10.36
N ASP A 274 6.52 -18.55 9.48
CA ASP A 274 5.20 -19.00 9.07
C ASP A 274 4.74 -18.24 7.82
N GLN A 275 3.75 -18.79 7.13
CA GLN A 275 3.28 -18.21 5.88
C GLN A 275 2.35 -17.02 6.07
N GLY A 276 1.69 -16.89 7.23
CA GLY A 276 0.83 -15.76 7.54
C GLY A 276 1.61 -14.45 7.58
N HIS A 277 2.80 -14.46 8.19
CA HIS A 277 3.71 -13.32 8.20
C HIS A 277 4.53 -13.19 6.92
N SER A 278 4.91 -14.31 6.28
CA SER A 278 5.51 -14.24 4.95
C SER A 278 4.62 -13.49 3.98
N MET A 279 3.29 -13.71 4.01
CA MET A 279 2.33 -12.94 3.20
C MET A 279 2.06 -11.52 3.74
N LEU A 280 2.29 -11.25 5.03
CA LEU A 280 2.24 -9.88 5.57
C LEU A 280 3.32 -9.00 4.96
N ASP A 281 4.53 -9.53 4.74
CA ASP A 281 5.59 -8.78 4.07
C ASP A 281 5.14 -8.25 2.71
N PHE A 282 4.48 -9.10 1.90
CA PHE A 282 3.94 -8.68 0.61
C PHE A 282 2.74 -7.73 0.74
N ALA A 283 1.93 -7.89 1.79
CA ALA A 283 0.86 -6.93 2.11
C ALA A 283 1.39 -5.52 2.40
N LEU A 284 2.66 -5.39 2.81
CA LEU A 284 3.33 -4.12 3.11
C LEU A 284 4.21 -3.63 1.94
N LEU A 285 4.89 -4.54 1.23
CA LEU A 285 5.66 -4.24 0.02
C LEU A 285 4.77 -3.65 -1.08
N GLY A 286 3.54 -4.14 -1.23
CA GLY A 286 2.57 -3.63 -2.21
C GLY A 286 2.30 -2.13 -2.03
N PRO A 287 1.81 -1.68 -0.86
CA PRO A 287 1.61 -0.27 -0.56
C PRO A 287 2.87 0.61 -0.68
N ILE A 288 4.04 0.11 -0.28
CA ILE A 288 5.32 0.81 -0.46
C ILE A 288 5.57 1.06 -1.95
N ALA A 289 5.49 0.00 -2.75
CA ALA A 289 5.78 0.08 -4.18
C ALA A 289 4.75 0.92 -4.93
N GLN A 290 3.46 0.77 -4.61
CA GLN A 290 2.38 1.52 -5.24
C GLN A 290 2.44 3.02 -4.90
N THR A 291 2.70 3.36 -3.64
CA THR A 291 2.89 4.77 -3.23
C THR A 291 4.07 5.38 -3.97
N ALA A 292 5.22 4.68 -4.02
CA ALA A 292 6.37 5.18 -4.75
C ALA A 292 6.10 5.33 -6.27
N TYR A 293 5.41 4.35 -6.87
CA TYR A 293 5.06 4.34 -8.28
C TYR A 293 4.16 5.53 -8.65
N ASN A 294 3.14 5.82 -7.83
CA ASN A 294 2.26 6.97 -8.00
C ASN A 294 2.97 8.32 -7.84
N GLN A 295 4.13 8.34 -7.19
CA GLN A 295 5.02 9.51 -7.10
C GLN A 295 6.17 9.48 -8.13
N GLY A 296 6.12 8.57 -9.11
CA GLY A 296 7.07 8.50 -10.22
C GLY A 296 8.34 7.68 -9.96
N THR A 297 8.42 6.93 -8.86
CA THR A 297 9.54 6.02 -8.56
C THR A 297 9.09 4.56 -8.72
N ASP A 298 9.60 3.86 -9.75
CA ASP A 298 9.26 2.45 -9.99
C ASP A 298 10.00 1.51 -9.03
N LEU A 299 9.42 1.27 -7.85
CA LEU A 299 9.92 0.25 -6.92
C LEU A 299 9.48 -1.17 -7.28
N PHE A 300 8.39 -1.35 -8.05
CA PHE A 300 8.02 -2.66 -8.58
C PHE A 300 9.10 -3.19 -9.53
N GLY A 301 9.69 -2.31 -10.36
CA GLY A 301 10.80 -2.65 -11.27
C GLY A 301 12.17 -2.72 -10.61
N TYR A 302 12.31 -2.36 -9.33
CA TYR A 302 13.60 -2.25 -8.67
C TYR A 302 14.27 -3.62 -8.51
N LEU A 303 15.60 -3.67 -8.75
CA LEU A 303 16.43 -4.88 -8.72
C LEU A 303 15.84 -6.02 -9.56
N ASP A 304 15.58 -5.74 -10.84
CA ASP A 304 15.03 -6.70 -11.81
C ASP A 304 13.70 -7.34 -11.37
N ASN A 305 12.81 -6.51 -10.81
CA ASN A 305 11.53 -6.90 -10.22
C ASN A 305 11.68 -7.83 -9.00
N ARG A 306 12.55 -7.50 -8.04
CA ARG A 306 12.79 -8.35 -6.85
C ARG A 306 11.51 -8.65 -6.05
N ILE A 307 10.59 -7.68 -5.98
CA ILE A 307 9.26 -7.89 -5.37
C ILE A 307 8.48 -8.99 -6.11
N LEU A 308 8.50 -9.02 -7.45
CA LEU A 308 7.84 -10.08 -8.23
C LEU A 308 8.48 -11.44 -7.97
N ALA A 309 9.81 -11.54 -7.93
CA ALA A 309 10.48 -12.80 -7.61
C ALA A 309 10.03 -13.33 -6.24
N GLY A 310 9.90 -12.46 -5.25
CA GLY A 310 9.32 -12.81 -3.95
C GLY A 310 7.86 -13.24 -4.03
N ALA A 311 7.03 -12.49 -4.75
CA ALA A 311 5.60 -12.77 -4.90
C ALA A 311 5.37 -14.15 -5.56
N GLU A 312 6.11 -14.47 -6.62
CA GLU A 312 6.07 -15.79 -7.26
C GLU A 312 6.49 -16.91 -6.29
N TYR A 313 7.55 -16.69 -5.50
CA TYR A 313 8.02 -17.68 -4.52
C TYR A 313 6.96 -17.96 -3.44
N VAL A 314 6.45 -16.92 -2.79
CA VAL A 314 5.49 -17.08 -1.69
C VAL A 314 4.16 -17.64 -2.21
N ALA A 315 3.72 -17.23 -3.40
CA ALA A 315 2.52 -17.77 -4.04
C ALA A 315 2.71 -19.24 -4.39
N LYS A 316 3.82 -19.61 -5.05
CA LYS A 316 4.14 -21.00 -5.43
C LYS A 316 4.08 -21.92 -4.21
N TYR A 317 4.73 -21.52 -3.12
CA TYR A 317 4.74 -22.33 -1.91
C TYR A 317 3.34 -22.44 -1.28
N ASN A 318 2.59 -21.34 -1.18
CA ASN A 318 1.26 -21.33 -0.57
C ASN A 318 0.18 -22.00 -1.45
N LEU A 319 0.41 -22.17 -2.76
CA LEU A 319 -0.39 -23.03 -3.64
C LEU A 319 -0.17 -24.53 -3.40
N GLY A 320 0.77 -24.90 -2.53
CA GLY A 320 1.07 -26.29 -2.19
C GLY A 320 2.25 -26.90 -2.95
N TYR A 321 2.95 -26.14 -3.79
CA TYR A 321 4.17 -26.60 -4.46
C TYR A 321 5.41 -26.43 -3.58
N ASP A 322 6.46 -27.20 -3.86
CA ASP A 322 7.75 -27.03 -3.19
C ASP A 322 8.56 -25.88 -3.81
N VAL A 323 9.39 -25.26 -2.97
CA VAL A 323 10.33 -24.20 -3.34
C VAL A 323 11.69 -24.49 -2.71
N PRO A 324 12.81 -24.09 -3.33
CA PRO A 324 14.11 -24.14 -2.68
C PRO A 324 14.12 -23.27 -1.43
N TYR A 325 14.90 -23.64 -0.42
CA TYR A 325 15.01 -22.88 0.82
C TYR A 325 16.45 -22.91 1.34
N THR A 326 16.96 -21.75 1.70
CA THR A 326 18.25 -21.55 2.34
C THR A 326 18.00 -21.21 3.80
N THR A 327 18.76 -21.86 4.70
CA THR A 327 18.65 -21.63 6.14
C THR A 327 18.73 -20.15 6.47
N TYR A 328 17.75 -19.66 7.24
CA TYR A 328 17.76 -18.29 7.76
C TYR A 328 18.23 -18.29 9.22
N ASP A 329 19.20 -17.41 9.51
CA ASP A 329 19.76 -17.18 10.83
C ASP A 329 19.81 -15.68 11.15
N ASN A 330 19.70 -15.30 12.43
CA ASN A 330 19.88 -13.92 12.86
C ASN A 330 20.62 -13.81 14.21
N SER A 331 20.80 -12.58 14.67
CA SER A 331 21.44 -12.22 15.95
C SER A 331 20.76 -12.75 17.22
N ASP A 332 19.52 -13.22 17.15
CA ASP A 332 18.71 -13.67 18.30
C ASP A 332 18.54 -15.18 18.36
N ASP A 333 19.55 -15.90 17.87
CA ASP A 333 19.60 -17.35 17.83
C ASP A 333 18.40 -17.98 17.08
N VAL A 334 17.76 -17.22 16.18
CA VAL A 334 16.85 -17.79 15.19
C VAL A 334 17.67 -18.69 14.28
N ASN A 335 17.23 -19.93 14.12
CA ASN A 335 17.80 -20.90 13.17
C ASN A 335 16.67 -21.65 12.47
N GLN A 336 16.29 -21.18 11.29
CA GLN A 336 15.23 -21.78 10.47
C GLN A 336 15.87 -22.53 9.33
N THR A 337 15.99 -23.85 9.46
CA THR A 337 16.64 -24.72 8.46
C THR A 337 15.70 -25.23 7.38
N VAL A 338 14.40 -24.99 7.53
CA VAL A 338 13.35 -25.40 6.58
C VAL A 338 12.30 -24.31 6.47
N ILE A 339 11.67 -24.23 5.31
CA ILE A 339 10.47 -23.41 5.11
C ILE A 339 9.32 -23.93 6.00
N SER A 340 8.55 -23.01 6.60
CA SER A 340 7.49 -23.37 7.54
C SER A 340 6.21 -23.76 6.82
N ASN A 341 5.55 -24.84 7.23
CA ASN A 341 4.20 -25.19 6.78
C ASN A 341 3.09 -24.50 7.61
N THR A 342 3.44 -23.77 8.67
CA THR A 342 2.47 -23.05 9.51
C THR A 342 1.74 -22.00 8.67
N SER A 343 0.41 -22.01 8.72
CA SER A 343 -0.47 -21.11 7.95
C SER A 343 -0.32 -21.20 6.44
N ARG A 344 0.22 -22.30 5.89
CA ARG A 344 0.38 -22.47 4.44
C ARG A 344 -0.98 -22.47 3.74
N GLY A 345 -1.11 -21.63 2.71
CA GLY A 345 -2.35 -21.41 1.97
C GLY A 345 -3.32 -20.43 2.64
N ASP A 346 -2.87 -19.65 3.62
CA ASP A 346 -3.69 -18.63 4.27
C ASP A 346 -4.16 -17.54 3.27
N ILE A 347 -5.36 -17.01 3.49
CA ILE A 347 -6.06 -16.16 2.52
C ILE A 347 -5.90 -14.69 2.91
N ARG A 348 -5.30 -13.88 2.02
CA ARG A 348 -5.09 -12.45 2.23
C ARG A 348 -5.39 -11.63 0.96
N PRO A 349 -6.12 -10.49 1.04
CA PRO A 349 -6.54 -9.71 -0.12
C PRO A 349 -5.46 -8.72 -0.62
N ILE A 350 -4.37 -9.25 -1.18
CA ILE A 350 -3.20 -8.45 -1.60
C ILE A 350 -2.79 -8.68 -3.06
N TRP A 351 -3.41 -9.65 -3.74
CA TRP A 351 -2.85 -10.24 -4.96
C TRP A 351 -3.29 -9.52 -6.22
N GLU A 352 -4.45 -8.86 -6.19
CA GLU A 352 -4.91 -8.05 -7.31
C GLU A 352 -3.92 -6.93 -7.65
N LEU A 353 -3.28 -6.32 -6.65
CA LEU A 353 -2.25 -5.30 -6.90
C LEU A 353 -1.06 -5.87 -7.69
N PHE A 354 -0.50 -6.98 -7.21
CA PHE A 354 0.67 -7.60 -7.84
C PHE A 354 0.35 -8.14 -9.23
N TYR A 355 -0.76 -8.85 -9.38
CA TYR A 355 -1.20 -9.39 -10.66
C TYR A 355 -1.41 -8.28 -11.70
N ASN A 356 -2.18 -7.24 -11.36
CA ASN A 356 -2.49 -6.19 -12.31
C ASN A 356 -1.25 -5.33 -12.63
N HIS A 357 -0.37 -5.08 -11.67
CA HIS A 357 0.85 -4.34 -11.94
C HIS A 357 1.83 -5.13 -12.83
N TYR A 358 2.13 -6.37 -12.49
CA TYR A 358 3.15 -7.14 -13.22
C TYR A 358 2.59 -7.84 -14.45
N GLY A 359 1.47 -8.54 -14.32
CA GLY A 359 0.87 -9.33 -15.39
C GLY A 359 0.19 -8.47 -16.44
N VAL A 360 -0.71 -7.57 -16.01
CA VAL A 360 -1.51 -6.77 -16.94
C VAL A 360 -0.74 -5.55 -17.44
N LEU A 361 -0.25 -4.69 -16.54
CA LEU A 361 0.40 -3.43 -16.91
C LEU A 361 1.79 -3.65 -17.52
N LYS A 362 2.62 -4.51 -16.93
CA LYS A 362 3.99 -4.78 -17.43
C LYS A 362 4.07 -5.95 -18.43
N GLY A 363 3.03 -6.77 -18.56
CA GLY A 363 3.04 -7.92 -19.47
C GLY A 363 4.05 -9.01 -19.10
N LEU A 364 4.42 -9.10 -17.81
CA LEU A 364 5.39 -10.07 -17.32
C LEU A 364 4.72 -11.41 -16.99
N ASN A 365 5.53 -12.47 -16.95
CA ASN A 365 5.08 -13.76 -16.46
C ASN A 365 4.83 -13.70 -14.95
N VAL A 366 3.63 -14.09 -14.53
CA VAL A 366 3.14 -14.03 -13.14
C VAL A 366 2.41 -15.32 -12.77
N THR A 367 2.95 -16.47 -13.18
CA THR A 367 2.30 -17.79 -13.12
C THR A 367 1.64 -18.05 -11.76
N TYR A 368 2.41 -17.95 -10.68
CA TYR A 368 1.93 -18.30 -9.34
C TYR A 368 1.19 -17.14 -8.69
N THR A 369 1.60 -15.90 -8.94
CA THR A 369 0.87 -14.70 -8.48
C THR A 369 -0.54 -14.66 -9.05
N GLU A 370 -0.73 -14.95 -10.34
CA GLU A 370 -2.06 -15.06 -10.98
C GLU A 370 -2.87 -16.19 -10.38
N ALA A 371 -2.30 -17.39 -10.27
CA ALA A 371 -3.00 -18.53 -9.71
C ALA A 371 -3.44 -18.30 -8.25
N TYR A 372 -2.61 -17.64 -7.44
CA TYR A 372 -2.96 -17.33 -6.05
C TYR A 372 -3.96 -16.17 -5.97
N ARG A 373 -3.86 -15.16 -6.84
CA ARG A 373 -4.90 -14.13 -7.01
C ARG A 373 -6.24 -14.80 -7.28
N ASP A 374 -6.31 -15.69 -8.27
CA ASP A 374 -7.54 -16.37 -8.65
C ASP A 374 -8.12 -17.19 -7.48
N MET A 375 -7.26 -17.89 -6.73
CA MET A 375 -7.66 -18.64 -5.53
C MET A 375 -8.25 -17.70 -4.46
N VAL A 376 -7.61 -16.57 -4.16
CA VAL A 376 -8.09 -15.60 -3.17
C VAL A 376 -9.41 -14.96 -3.62
N VAL A 377 -9.52 -14.57 -4.89
CA VAL A 377 -10.76 -14.02 -5.48
C VAL A 377 -11.89 -15.05 -5.42
N GLN A 378 -11.62 -16.31 -5.76
CA GLN A 378 -12.61 -17.39 -5.65
C GLN A 378 -13.06 -17.61 -4.21
N ASN A 379 -12.12 -17.66 -3.25
CA ASN A 379 -12.43 -17.78 -1.82
C ASN A 379 -13.28 -16.60 -1.33
N GLY A 380 -12.96 -15.39 -1.82
CA GLY A 380 -13.73 -14.16 -1.62
C GLY A 380 -15.06 -14.11 -2.36
N SER A 381 -15.58 -15.20 -2.91
CA SER A 381 -16.84 -15.22 -3.67
C SER A 381 -16.83 -14.26 -4.88
N GLY A 382 -15.71 -14.24 -5.61
CA GLY A 382 -15.53 -13.48 -6.85
C GLY A 382 -14.85 -12.12 -6.69
N ALA A 383 -14.46 -11.71 -5.47
CA ALA A 383 -13.67 -10.49 -5.26
C ALA A 383 -12.92 -10.49 -3.93
N GLU A 384 -11.76 -9.83 -3.90
CA GLU A 384 -11.06 -9.49 -2.66
C GLU A 384 -11.89 -8.52 -1.79
N GLY A 385 -12.07 -8.86 -0.51
CA GLY A 385 -12.69 -8.01 0.50
C GLY A 385 -11.70 -7.07 1.18
N GLY A 386 -12.16 -6.36 2.21
CA GLY A 386 -11.35 -5.44 3.02
C GLY A 386 -11.28 -5.84 4.49
N GLY A 387 -11.00 -4.85 5.35
CA GLY A 387 -10.91 -5.03 6.80
C GLY A 387 -12.13 -5.76 7.38
N GLY A 388 -11.87 -6.87 8.07
CA GLY A 388 -12.89 -7.73 8.70
C GLY A 388 -13.36 -8.92 7.87
N ASN A 389 -13.04 -8.99 6.56
CA ASN A 389 -13.42 -10.13 5.72
C ASN A 389 -12.54 -11.37 5.93
N TYR A 390 -11.35 -11.20 6.51
CA TYR A 390 -10.32 -12.24 6.65
C TYR A 390 -9.93 -12.49 8.11
N GLY A 391 -10.82 -12.14 9.04
CA GLY A 391 -10.61 -12.30 10.48
C GLY A 391 -11.13 -11.10 11.28
N THR A 392 -11.39 -11.33 12.58
CA THR A 392 -11.92 -10.30 13.50
C THR A 392 -10.85 -9.64 14.37
N THR A 393 -9.61 -10.15 14.29
CA THR A 393 -8.41 -9.65 14.98
C THR A 393 -7.52 -8.88 14.01
N SER A 394 -6.38 -8.33 14.50
CA SER A 394 -5.46 -7.48 13.70
C SER A 394 -5.17 -8.03 12.30
N GLY A 395 -4.89 -9.33 12.17
CA GLY A 395 -4.53 -9.94 10.87
C GLY A 395 -5.57 -9.72 9.76
N GLY A 396 -6.85 -9.66 10.12
CA GLY A 396 -7.94 -9.35 9.18
C GLY A 396 -8.04 -7.87 8.78
N TYR A 397 -7.18 -7.01 9.33
CA TYR A 397 -7.15 -5.55 9.18
C TYR A 397 -5.74 -5.00 8.88
N ASP A 398 -4.70 -5.84 8.78
CA ASP A 398 -3.33 -5.38 8.49
C ASP A 398 -3.15 -4.82 7.06
N GLN A 399 -4.16 -5.02 6.20
CA GLN A 399 -4.27 -4.46 4.85
C GLN A 399 -5.66 -3.86 4.59
N LEU A 400 -5.71 -2.85 3.73
CA LEU A 400 -6.94 -2.14 3.37
C LEU A 400 -7.89 -2.96 2.45
N GLY A 401 -7.32 -3.78 1.55
CA GLY A 401 -8.07 -4.68 0.67
C GLY A 401 -8.91 -4.00 -0.42
N TYR A 402 -10.00 -4.68 -0.82
CA TYR A 402 -10.87 -4.34 -1.96
C TYR A 402 -10.13 -4.30 -3.31
N GLY A 403 -9.12 -5.15 -3.48
CA GLY A 403 -8.21 -5.09 -4.63
C GLY A 403 -8.89 -5.35 -5.97
N THR A 404 -9.89 -6.24 -6.04
CA THR A 404 -10.64 -6.51 -7.28
C THR A 404 -11.35 -5.27 -7.80
N LEU A 405 -11.81 -4.39 -6.91
CA LEU A 405 -12.37 -3.10 -7.31
C LEU A 405 -11.27 -2.11 -7.68
N MET A 406 -10.25 -1.96 -6.82
CA MET A 406 -9.30 -0.85 -6.92
C MET A 406 -8.18 -1.06 -7.95
N TYR A 407 -7.63 -2.26 -8.03
CA TYR A 407 -6.41 -2.53 -8.80
C TYR A 407 -6.64 -3.22 -10.14
N THR A 408 -7.84 -3.77 -10.40
CA THR A 408 -8.14 -4.38 -11.70
C THR A 408 -7.93 -3.39 -12.85
N LEU A 409 -7.17 -3.82 -13.86
CA LEU A 409 -6.91 -3.13 -15.11
C LEU A 409 -7.61 -3.84 -16.28
N ALA A 410 -7.81 -3.12 -17.39
CA ALA A 410 -8.55 -3.56 -18.56
C ALA A 410 -7.65 -3.70 -19.80
#